data_AF-A0AAW6JQ89-F1
#
_entry.id   AF-A0AAW6JQ89-F1
#
_cell.length_a   1.000
_cell.length_b   1.000
_cell.length_c   1.000
_cell.angle_alpha   90.00
_cell.angle_beta   90.00
_cell.angle_gamma   90.00
#
_symmetry.space_group_name_H-M   'P 1'
#
loop_
_entity.id
_entity.type
_entity.pdbx_description
1 polymer ?
#
loop_
_entity_poly.entity_id
_entity_poly.type
_entity_poly.pdbx_seq_one_letter_code
_entity_poly.pdbx_strand_id
1 'polypeptide(L)'
;MPKSIKFRTLTKELNRLKKQFLPKISPTGSYSKSQLSKTAAYRVFAHAEIESYLEDRAWEVANNAIKIWEDTDKTSHTLICLLGFSGLTMDKPPDTLTPKKADKTVKDEKIKIINKTNLALQSFKNVIIQNHGVKEANILALLLPIGIDSVDLNSIWLATMNTFGENRGEVAHKSATSYKTVYLPDPENELNMVKQITQELLKIDELMNNLMK
;
A
#
# COMPACT_ATOMS: atom_id res chain seq x y z
N MET A 1 11.61 -9.07 13.75
CA MET A 1 12.77 -8.67 12.89
C MET A 1 13.12 -7.20 13.13
N PRO A 2 14.28 -6.66 12.68
CA PRO A 2 14.45 -5.22 12.71
C PRO A 2 13.39 -4.56 11.81
N LYS A 3 12.70 -3.54 12.32
CA LYS A 3 11.76 -2.71 11.56
C LYS A 3 12.44 -2.14 10.32
N SER A 4 11.75 -2.13 9.18
CA SER A 4 12.24 -1.49 7.95
C SER A 4 12.51 0.00 8.18
N ILE A 5 13.38 0.58 7.34
CA ILE A 5 13.67 2.02 7.40
C ILE A 5 12.37 2.82 7.18
N LYS A 6 11.55 2.41 6.21
CA LYS A 6 10.26 3.05 5.90
C LYS A 6 9.29 2.98 7.08
N PHE A 7 9.21 1.85 7.80
CA PHE A 7 8.34 1.76 8.98
C PHE A 7 8.81 2.68 10.11
N ARG A 8 10.13 2.82 10.31
CA ARG A 8 10.67 3.80 11.28
C ARG A 8 10.31 5.23 10.87
N THR A 9 10.41 5.56 9.59
CA THR A 9 9.98 6.86 9.05
C THR A 9 8.50 7.10 9.29
N LEU A 10 7.63 6.15 8.95
CA LEU A 10 6.18 6.22 9.21
C LEU A 10 5.91 6.53 10.68
N THR A 11 6.50 5.77 11.60
CA THR A 11 6.27 5.99 13.05
C THR A 11 6.77 7.35 13.53
N LYS A 12 7.86 7.87 12.97
CA LYS A 12 8.38 9.20 13.28
C LYS A 12 7.41 10.28 12.79
N GLU A 13 6.92 10.17 11.57
CA GLU A 13 6.00 11.15 10.97
C GLU A 13 4.63 11.13 11.65
N LEU A 14 4.05 9.95 11.93
CA LEU A 14 2.81 9.84 12.70
C LEU A 14 2.92 10.47 14.09
N ASN A 15 4.08 10.33 14.75
CA ASN A 15 4.36 10.99 16.03
C ASN A 15 4.50 12.51 15.90
N ARG A 16 5.09 13.01 14.81
CA ARG A 16 5.17 14.45 14.52
C ARG A 16 3.76 15.00 14.28
N LEU A 17 2.96 14.36 13.43
CA LEU A 17 1.58 14.74 13.13
C LEU A 17 0.72 14.77 14.40
N LYS A 18 0.84 13.74 15.25
CA LYS A 18 0.17 13.68 16.55
C LYS A 18 0.46 14.93 17.37
N LYS A 19 1.74 15.28 17.54
CA LYS A 19 2.16 16.45 18.33
C LYS A 19 1.69 17.78 17.74
N GLN A 20 1.61 17.85 16.42
CA GLN A 20 1.25 19.08 15.70
C GLN A 20 -0.25 19.35 15.70
N PHE A 21 -1.06 18.31 15.54
CA PHE A 21 -2.48 18.45 15.22
C PHE A 21 -3.43 18.03 16.35
N LEU A 22 -3.05 17.08 17.21
CA LEU A 22 -3.94 16.64 18.28
C LEU A 22 -3.79 17.51 19.54
N PRO A 23 -4.91 17.97 20.14
CA PRO A 23 -4.87 18.61 21.44
C PRO A 23 -4.52 17.61 22.55
N LYS A 24 -4.26 18.13 23.76
CA LYS A 24 -4.27 17.31 24.97
C LYS A 24 -5.67 16.69 25.11
N ILE A 25 -5.73 15.37 25.33
CA ILE A 25 -6.98 14.63 25.50
C ILE A 25 -7.71 15.18 26.72
N SER A 26 -8.98 15.57 26.52
CA SER A 26 -9.83 16.11 27.55
C SER A 26 -10.68 14.99 28.17
N PRO A 27 -10.69 14.81 29.50
CA PRO A 27 -11.56 13.83 30.15
C PRO A 27 -13.05 14.06 29.92
N THR A 28 -13.44 15.29 29.57
CA THR A 28 -14.84 15.67 29.30
C THR A 28 -15.21 15.64 27.82
N GLY A 29 -14.26 15.30 26.93
CA GLY A 29 -14.48 15.30 25.47
C GLY A 29 -14.78 16.67 24.86
N SER A 30 -14.63 17.76 25.63
CA SER A 30 -14.95 19.11 25.17
C SER A 30 -13.76 19.74 24.43
N TYR A 31 -13.94 20.04 23.14
CA TYR A 31 -12.91 20.63 22.28
C TYR A 31 -13.44 21.86 21.52
N SER A 32 -12.59 22.86 21.34
CA SER A 32 -12.89 24.04 20.51
C SER A 32 -12.97 23.67 19.02
N LYS A 33 -13.67 24.49 18.23
CA LYS A 33 -13.76 24.33 16.77
C LYS A 33 -12.38 24.24 16.11
N SER A 34 -11.40 25.03 16.58
CA SER A 34 -10.03 24.98 16.07
C SER A 34 -9.36 23.63 16.33
N GLN A 35 -9.52 23.08 17.55
CA GLN A 35 -8.98 21.76 17.90
C GLN A 35 -9.61 20.64 17.06
N LEU A 36 -10.91 20.70 16.82
CA LEU A 36 -11.62 19.72 15.98
C LEU A 36 -11.17 19.83 14.51
N SER A 37 -10.96 21.04 13.98
CA SER A 37 -10.40 21.22 12.64
C SER A 37 -8.97 20.70 12.52
N LYS A 38 -8.11 20.88 13.54
CA LYS A 38 -6.77 20.29 13.55
C LYS A 38 -6.82 18.77 13.64
N THR A 39 -7.77 18.22 14.40
CA THR A 39 -7.98 16.77 14.49
C THR A 39 -8.43 16.17 13.16
N ALA A 40 -9.29 16.87 12.42
CA ALA A 40 -9.65 16.51 11.06
C ALA A 40 -8.41 16.50 10.12
N ALA A 41 -7.53 17.50 10.26
CA ALA A 41 -6.27 17.52 9.52
C ALA A 41 -5.34 16.35 9.92
N TYR A 42 -5.26 16.00 11.20
CA TYR A 42 -4.50 14.83 11.66
C TYR A 42 -4.94 13.55 10.93
N ARG A 43 -6.25 13.31 10.82
CA ARG A 43 -6.80 12.15 10.10
C ARG A 43 -6.32 12.11 8.65
N VAL A 44 -6.45 13.23 7.93
CA VAL A 44 -6.07 13.33 6.51
C VAL A 44 -4.58 13.09 6.32
N PHE A 45 -3.72 13.72 7.14
CA PHE A 45 -2.28 13.53 7.02
C PHE A 45 -1.83 12.14 7.46
N ALA A 46 -2.38 11.59 8.55
CA ALA A 46 -2.07 10.24 8.98
C ALA A 46 -2.44 9.19 7.92
N HIS A 47 -3.58 9.39 7.23
CA HIS A 47 -3.96 8.54 6.11
C HIS A 47 -2.92 8.59 4.98
N ALA A 48 -2.51 9.78 4.56
CA ALA A 48 -1.53 9.94 3.49
C ALA A 48 -0.18 9.28 3.84
N GLU A 49 0.28 9.39 5.08
CA GLU A 49 1.51 8.72 5.53
C GLU A 49 1.39 7.19 5.49
N ILE A 50 0.25 6.63 5.92
CA ILE A 50 0.01 5.18 5.91
C ILE A 50 -0.09 4.64 4.48
N GLU A 51 -0.80 5.35 3.61
CA GLU A 51 -0.94 5.05 2.18
C GLU A 51 0.44 5.02 1.51
N SER A 52 1.22 6.10 1.64
CA SER A 52 2.56 6.20 1.07
C SER A 52 3.50 5.11 1.61
N TYR A 53 3.41 4.76 2.90
CA TYR A 53 4.20 3.67 3.46
C TYR A 53 3.90 2.32 2.80
N LEU A 54 2.62 1.98 2.61
CA LEU A 54 2.21 0.73 1.98
C LEU A 54 2.67 0.66 0.53
N GLU A 55 2.49 1.74 -0.21
CA GLU A 55 2.92 1.88 -1.61
C GLU A 55 4.44 1.73 -1.76
N ASP A 56 5.20 2.47 -0.95
CA ASP A 56 6.67 2.44 -0.98
C ASP A 56 7.20 1.05 -0.62
N ARG A 57 6.63 0.40 0.40
CA ARG A 57 7.07 -0.94 0.81
C ARG A 57 6.71 -2.00 -0.20
N ALA A 58 5.51 -1.96 -0.77
CA ALA A 58 5.12 -2.88 -1.83
C ALA A 58 6.04 -2.73 -3.05
N TRP A 59 6.37 -1.49 -3.42
CA TRP A 59 7.34 -1.22 -4.49
C TRP A 59 8.73 -1.76 -4.16
N GLU A 60 9.22 -1.57 -2.93
CA GLU A 60 10.54 -2.05 -2.50
C GLU A 60 10.66 -3.57 -2.59
N VAL A 61 9.63 -4.31 -2.15
CA VAL A 61 9.58 -5.77 -2.23
C VAL A 61 9.58 -6.24 -3.69
N ALA A 62 8.76 -5.62 -4.55
CA ALA A 62 8.68 -5.98 -5.96
C ALA A 62 10.00 -5.74 -6.70
N ASN A 63 10.67 -4.60 -6.47
CA ASN A 63 11.97 -4.31 -7.10
C ASN A 63 13.05 -5.26 -6.61
N ASN A 64 13.05 -5.61 -5.33
CA ASN A 64 14.02 -6.56 -4.79
C ASN A 64 13.89 -7.93 -5.48
N ALA A 65 12.68 -8.42 -5.69
CA ALA A 65 12.43 -9.68 -6.39
C ALA A 65 12.95 -9.68 -7.84
N ILE A 66 12.72 -8.59 -8.58
CA ILE A 66 13.21 -8.43 -9.95
C ILE A 66 14.73 -8.34 -9.98
N LYS A 67 15.32 -7.58 -9.04
CA LYS A 67 16.77 -7.45 -8.94
C LYS A 67 17.47 -8.78 -8.62
N ILE A 68 16.91 -9.58 -7.71
CA ILE A 68 17.44 -10.92 -7.41
C ILE A 68 17.42 -11.80 -8.66
N TRP A 69 16.33 -11.75 -9.44
CA TRP A 69 16.22 -12.47 -10.71
C TRP A 69 17.28 -12.00 -11.72
N GLU A 70 17.45 -10.69 -11.90
CA GLU A 70 18.45 -10.11 -12.79
C GLU A 70 19.89 -10.46 -12.40
N ASP A 71 20.21 -10.43 -11.10
CA ASP A 71 21.55 -10.63 -10.58
C ASP A 71 21.94 -12.12 -10.48
N THR A 72 20.97 -13.02 -10.29
CA THR A 72 21.25 -14.42 -9.91
C THR A 72 20.53 -15.50 -10.72
N ASP A 73 19.60 -15.12 -11.60
CA ASP A 73 18.71 -16.05 -12.34
C ASP A 73 17.88 -16.96 -11.42
N LYS A 74 17.71 -16.59 -10.14
CA LYS A 74 16.88 -17.31 -9.16
C LYS A 74 15.51 -16.66 -9.04
N THR A 75 14.48 -17.50 -9.10
CA THR A 75 13.09 -17.08 -8.87
C THR A 75 12.80 -16.89 -7.38
N SER A 76 11.78 -16.09 -7.08
CA SER A 76 11.24 -15.87 -5.72
C SER A 76 9.72 -16.02 -5.73
N HIS A 77 9.14 -16.26 -4.55
CA HIS A 77 7.69 -16.28 -4.38
C HIS A 77 7.04 -14.99 -4.91
N THR A 78 7.61 -13.85 -4.54
CA THR A 78 7.20 -12.51 -5.01
C THR A 78 7.19 -12.41 -6.53
N LEU A 79 8.23 -12.90 -7.22
CA LEU A 79 8.30 -12.84 -8.68
C LEU A 79 7.19 -13.68 -9.34
N ILE A 80 6.90 -14.86 -8.80
CA ILE A 80 5.82 -15.72 -9.28
C ILE A 80 4.47 -15.01 -9.10
N CYS A 81 4.22 -14.41 -7.94
CA CYS A 81 3.00 -13.65 -7.67
C CYS A 81 2.89 -12.44 -8.61
N LEU A 82 3.95 -11.65 -8.79
CA LEU A 82 3.96 -10.51 -9.70
C LEU A 82 3.57 -10.91 -11.12
N LEU A 83 4.14 -12.01 -11.62
CA LEU A 83 3.79 -12.55 -12.93
C LEU A 83 2.32 -13.02 -12.98
N GLY A 84 1.85 -13.74 -11.95
CA GLY A 84 0.48 -14.23 -11.86
C GLY A 84 -0.58 -13.12 -11.80
N PHE A 85 -0.29 -12.03 -11.09
CA PHE A 85 -1.19 -10.87 -10.94
C PHE A 85 -0.96 -9.79 -12.01
N SER A 86 0.02 -9.94 -12.91
CA SER A 86 0.32 -8.93 -13.94
C SER A 86 -0.75 -8.78 -15.04
N GLY A 87 -1.66 -9.75 -15.15
CA GLY A 87 -2.61 -9.83 -16.27
C GLY A 87 -1.96 -10.15 -17.62
N LEU A 88 -0.66 -10.44 -17.65
CA LEU A 88 0.05 -10.80 -18.87
C LEU A 88 -0.38 -12.21 -19.32
N THR A 89 -0.89 -12.29 -20.55
CA THR A 89 -1.22 -13.58 -21.17
C THR A 89 0.01 -14.18 -21.86
N MET A 90 0.14 -15.50 -21.82
CA MET A 90 1.13 -16.20 -22.64
C MET A 90 0.53 -16.54 -24.00
N ASP A 91 1.04 -15.88 -25.03
CA ASP A 91 0.87 -16.35 -26.41
C ASP A 91 1.59 -17.70 -26.57
N LYS A 92 1.13 -18.53 -27.52
CA LYS A 92 1.80 -19.79 -27.84
C LYS A 92 3.28 -19.52 -28.14
N PRO A 93 4.22 -20.30 -27.57
CA PRO A 93 5.62 -20.16 -27.92
C PRO A 93 5.79 -20.40 -29.43
N PRO A 94 6.68 -19.67 -30.09
CA PRO A 94 6.94 -19.91 -31.51
C PRO A 94 7.50 -21.32 -31.72
N ASP A 95 7.15 -21.94 -32.85
CA ASP A 95 7.60 -23.31 -33.21
C ASP A 95 9.13 -23.41 -33.37
N THR A 96 9.81 -22.27 -33.50
CA THR A 96 11.27 -22.17 -33.70
C THR A 96 11.84 -20.96 -32.95
N LEU A 97 13.07 -21.08 -32.44
CA LEU A 97 13.80 -19.96 -31.79
C LEU A 97 14.08 -18.78 -32.74
N THR A 98 14.12 -19.02 -34.05
CA THR A 98 14.31 -18.02 -35.10
C THR A 98 13.15 -18.11 -36.09
N PRO A 99 12.19 -17.17 -36.08
CA PRO A 99 11.04 -17.22 -36.99
C PRO A 99 11.51 -17.20 -38.45
N LYS A 100 11.28 -18.31 -39.18
CA LYS A 100 11.68 -18.44 -40.60
C LYS A 100 10.82 -17.64 -41.59
N LYS A 101 9.74 -17.04 -41.12
CA LYS A 101 8.89 -16.15 -41.91
C LYS A 101 8.54 -14.94 -41.06
N ALA A 102 8.47 -13.78 -41.72
CA ALA A 102 8.07 -12.52 -41.15
C ALA A 102 6.58 -12.53 -40.74
N ASP A 103 6.25 -13.35 -39.75
CA ASP A 103 5.07 -13.10 -38.94
C ASP A 103 5.40 -11.88 -38.09
N LYS A 104 4.89 -10.73 -38.53
CA LYS A 104 4.99 -9.42 -37.88
C LYS A 104 4.37 -9.37 -36.48
N THR A 105 4.09 -10.51 -35.85
CA THR A 105 3.16 -10.65 -34.72
C THR A 105 3.83 -10.97 -33.38
N VAL A 106 5.09 -11.44 -33.36
CA VAL A 106 5.80 -11.70 -32.10
C VAL A 106 7.03 -10.79 -32.01
N LYS A 107 6.84 -9.62 -31.40
CA LYS A 107 7.96 -8.74 -31.03
C LYS A 107 8.90 -9.48 -30.07
N ASP A 108 10.21 -9.28 -30.18
CA ASP A 108 11.22 -9.82 -29.25
C ASP A 108 10.91 -9.54 -27.78
N GLU A 109 10.19 -8.44 -27.51
CA GLU A 109 9.61 -8.07 -26.22
C GLU A 109 8.73 -9.17 -25.59
N LYS A 110 8.07 -9.99 -26.42
CA LYS A 110 7.22 -11.11 -25.98
C LYS A 110 7.97 -12.42 -25.77
N ILE A 111 9.21 -12.53 -26.27
CA ILE A 111 9.99 -13.78 -26.28
C ILE A 111 10.97 -13.81 -25.11
N LYS A 112 11.62 -12.68 -24.77
CA LYS A 112 12.61 -12.65 -23.69
C LYS A 112 11.94 -12.63 -22.32
N ILE A 113 12.30 -13.59 -21.47
CA ILE A 113 11.79 -13.72 -20.09
C ILE A 113 12.00 -12.43 -19.29
N ILE A 114 13.18 -11.81 -19.43
CA ILE A 114 13.49 -10.55 -18.74
C ILE A 114 12.57 -9.39 -19.15
N ASN A 115 12.08 -9.38 -20.39
CA ASN A 115 11.14 -8.35 -20.83
C ASN A 115 9.77 -8.59 -20.17
N LYS A 116 9.36 -9.84 -19.97
CA LYS A 116 8.11 -10.17 -19.27
C LYS A 116 8.14 -9.79 -17.79
N THR A 117 9.25 -10.08 -17.09
CA THR A 117 9.39 -9.68 -15.67
C THR A 117 9.36 -8.17 -15.52
N ASN A 118 10.00 -7.43 -16.44
CA ASN A 118 9.95 -5.97 -16.47
C ASN A 118 8.55 -5.42 -16.80
N LEU A 119 7.83 -6.02 -17.74
CA LEU A 119 6.43 -5.65 -18.02
C LEU A 119 5.54 -5.87 -16.80
N ALA A 120 5.70 -7.00 -16.09
CA ALA A 120 4.95 -7.27 -14.86
C ALA A 120 5.24 -6.24 -13.77
N LEU A 121 6.52 -5.86 -13.59
CA LEU A 121 6.90 -4.80 -12.66
C LEU A 121 6.28 -3.44 -13.04
N GLN A 122 6.25 -3.09 -14.33
CA GLN A 122 5.63 -1.84 -14.79
C GLN A 122 4.10 -1.86 -14.61
N SER A 123 3.44 -2.98 -14.90
CA SER A 123 2.01 -3.15 -14.61
C SER A 123 1.73 -2.95 -13.13
N PHE A 124 2.53 -3.54 -12.25
CA PHE A 124 2.39 -3.35 -10.81
C PHE A 124 2.68 -1.92 -10.37
N LYS A 125 3.69 -1.27 -10.95
CA LYS A 125 3.97 0.16 -10.71
C LYS A 125 2.78 1.04 -11.03
N ASN A 126 2.05 0.75 -12.11
CA ASN A 126 0.84 1.47 -12.46
C ASN A 126 -0.27 1.29 -11.41
N VAL A 127 -0.43 0.07 -10.86
CA VAL A 127 -1.36 -0.18 -9.75
C VAL A 127 -1.01 0.69 -8.54
N ILE A 128 0.27 0.79 -8.19
CA ILE A 128 0.74 1.64 -7.09
C ILE A 128 0.43 3.12 -7.36
N ILE A 129 0.76 3.63 -8.56
CA ILE A 129 0.55 5.06 -8.90
C ILE A 129 -0.94 5.44 -8.90
N GLN A 130 -1.81 4.51 -9.31
CA GLN A 130 -3.26 4.71 -9.33
C GLN A 130 -3.94 4.40 -7.98
N ASN A 131 -3.16 3.99 -6.97
CA ASN A 131 -3.70 3.77 -5.65
C ASN A 131 -3.99 5.12 -4.98
N HIS A 132 -5.22 5.27 -4.49
CA HIS A 132 -5.73 6.52 -3.90
C HIS A 132 -6.53 6.23 -2.63
N GLY A 133 -6.04 5.27 -1.83
CA GLY A 133 -6.73 4.88 -0.63
C GLY A 133 -6.01 3.80 0.16
N VAL A 134 -6.60 3.52 1.31
CA VAL A 134 -6.16 2.47 2.24
C VAL A 134 -7.28 1.49 2.56
N LYS A 135 -8.36 1.46 1.75
CA LYS A 135 -9.45 0.49 1.93
C LYS A 135 -8.96 -0.91 1.57
N GLU A 136 -9.73 -1.93 1.94
CA GLU A 136 -9.40 -3.33 1.69
C GLU A 136 -9.02 -3.61 0.23
N ALA A 137 -9.81 -3.11 -0.73
CA ALA A 137 -9.49 -3.27 -2.15
C ALA A 137 -8.13 -2.64 -2.54
N ASN A 138 -7.81 -1.48 -1.97
CA ASN A 138 -6.53 -0.80 -2.17
C ASN A 138 -5.37 -1.62 -1.59
N ILE A 139 -5.53 -2.09 -0.35
CA ILE A 139 -4.51 -2.88 0.35
C ILE A 139 -4.26 -4.18 -0.41
N LEU A 140 -5.31 -4.92 -0.77
CA LEU A 140 -5.16 -6.19 -1.48
C LEU A 140 -4.52 -6.01 -2.86
N ALA A 141 -4.80 -4.91 -3.56
CA ALA A 141 -4.14 -4.59 -4.83
C ALA A 141 -2.63 -4.35 -4.68
N LEU A 142 -2.16 -3.94 -3.49
CA LEU A 142 -0.73 -3.77 -3.20
C LEU A 142 -0.08 -5.06 -2.66
N LEU A 143 -0.81 -5.84 -1.85
CA LEU A 143 -0.24 -6.96 -1.09
C LEU A 143 -0.28 -8.30 -1.84
N LEU A 144 -1.36 -8.60 -2.56
CA LEU A 144 -1.47 -9.86 -3.31
C LEU A 144 -0.37 -10.01 -4.38
N PRO A 145 -0.05 -8.98 -5.19
CA PRO A 145 0.96 -9.13 -6.23
C PRO A 145 2.37 -9.34 -5.69
N ILE A 146 2.66 -8.95 -4.44
CA ILE A 146 3.94 -9.23 -3.78
C ILE A 146 3.95 -10.56 -3.00
N GLY A 147 2.83 -11.28 -2.97
CA GLY A 147 2.74 -12.60 -2.35
C GLY A 147 2.39 -12.59 -0.86
N ILE A 148 1.66 -11.57 -0.39
CA ILE A 148 0.98 -11.61 0.92
C ILE A 148 -0.49 -11.90 0.66
N ASP A 149 -1.00 -13.05 1.12
CA ASP A 149 -2.36 -13.48 0.86
C ASP A 149 -3.33 -12.84 1.86
N SER A 150 -4.60 -12.75 1.48
CA SER A 150 -5.73 -12.39 2.34
C SER A 150 -5.79 -13.18 3.65
N VAL A 151 -5.35 -14.46 3.66
CA VAL A 151 -5.31 -15.29 4.87
C VAL A 151 -4.23 -14.86 5.86
N ASP A 152 -3.21 -14.14 5.40
CA ASP A 152 -2.16 -13.56 6.26
C ASP A 152 -2.61 -12.24 6.90
N LEU A 153 -3.77 -11.71 6.49
CA LEU A 153 -4.29 -10.42 6.93
C LEU A 153 -5.39 -10.60 7.98
N ASN A 154 -5.33 -9.74 9.00
CA ASN A 154 -6.37 -9.68 10.01
C ASN A 154 -7.63 -9.00 9.43
N SER A 155 -8.74 -9.74 9.34
CA SER A 155 -10.02 -9.23 8.81
C SER A 155 -10.59 -8.05 9.61
N ILE A 156 -10.37 -8.02 10.93
CA ILE A 156 -10.78 -6.88 11.78
C ILE A 156 -9.95 -5.64 11.44
N TRP A 157 -8.66 -5.83 11.14
CA TRP A 157 -7.81 -4.75 10.69
C TRP A 157 -8.25 -4.20 9.33
N LEU A 158 -8.57 -5.07 8.36
CA LEU A 158 -9.10 -4.64 7.06
C LEU A 158 -10.42 -3.85 7.21
N ALA A 159 -11.32 -4.30 8.09
CA ALA A 159 -12.53 -3.54 8.43
C ALA A 159 -12.20 -2.16 9.04
N THR A 160 -11.22 -2.10 9.93
CA THR A 160 -10.73 -0.83 10.51
C THR A 160 -10.17 0.10 9.45
N MET A 161 -9.42 -0.43 8.48
CA MET A 161 -8.86 0.33 7.37
C MET A 161 -9.94 0.86 6.41
N ASN A 162 -11.00 0.08 6.15
CA ASN A 162 -12.17 0.54 5.42
C ASN A 162 -12.84 1.74 6.09
N THR A 163 -13.11 1.63 7.40
CA THR A 163 -13.67 2.73 8.20
C THR A 163 -12.73 3.93 8.21
N PHE A 164 -11.42 3.73 8.34
CA PHE A 164 -10.45 4.83 8.35
C PHE A 164 -10.41 5.58 7.01
N GLY A 165 -10.40 4.86 5.89
CA GLY A 165 -10.46 5.44 4.54
C GLY A 165 -11.78 6.17 4.27
N GLU A 166 -12.92 5.61 4.71
CA GLU A 166 -14.23 6.26 4.60
C GLU A 166 -14.30 7.55 5.44
N ASN A 167 -13.89 7.46 6.71
CA ASN A 167 -13.80 8.59 7.62
C ASN A 167 -12.92 9.73 7.09
N ARG A 168 -11.81 9.40 6.41
CA ARG A 168 -10.98 10.39 5.71
C ARG A 168 -11.71 11.00 4.52
N GLY A 169 -12.37 10.18 3.70
CA GLY A 169 -13.13 10.63 2.54
C GLY A 169 -14.24 11.63 2.91
N GLU A 170 -14.94 11.36 4.01
CA GLU A 170 -15.95 12.26 4.58
C GLU A 170 -15.39 13.63 4.95
N VAL A 171 -14.19 13.68 5.53
CA VAL A 171 -13.53 14.94 5.92
C VAL A 171 -12.91 15.67 4.73
N ALA A 172 -12.34 14.94 3.78
CA ALA A 172 -11.57 15.51 2.67
C ALA A 172 -12.45 15.95 1.48
N HIS A 173 -13.56 15.25 1.23
CA HIS A 173 -14.40 15.47 0.03
C HIS A 173 -15.71 16.20 0.34
N LYS A 174 -16.13 16.30 1.61
CA LYS A 174 -17.31 17.09 1.98
C LYS A 174 -16.92 18.48 2.43
N SER A 175 -17.79 19.45 2.15
CA SER A 175 -17.58 20.83 2.58
C SER A 175 -17.49 20.93 4.11
N ALA A 176 -16.80 21.95 4.62
CA ALA A 176 -16.72 22.22 6.06
C ALA A 176 -18.08 22.43 6.72
N THR A 177 -19.09 22.84 5.96
CA THR A 177 -20.47 22.99 6.42
C THR A 177 -21.16 21.63 6.62
N SER A 178 -20.73 20.61 5.87
CA SER A 178 -21.33 19.27 5.86
C SER A 178 -20.68 18.31 6.88
N TYR A 179 -19.34 18.31 7.03
CA TYR A 179 -18.72 17.39 8.00
C TYR A 179 -18.79 17.92 9.44
N LYS A 180 -18.81 19.23 9.67
CA LYS A 180 -18.87 19.79 11.05
C LYS A 180 -20.18 19.50 11.78
N THR A 181 -21.24 19.16 11.06
CA THR A 181 -22.57 18.85 11.62
C THR A 181 -22.80 17.36 11.81
N VAL A 182 -22.07 16.50 11.09
CA VAL A 182 -22.29 15.05 11.06
C VAL A 182 -21.13 14.27 11.67
N TYR A 183 -19.90 14.78 11.60
CA TYR A 183 -18.70 14.04 11.99
C TYR A 183 -17.64 14.96 12.60
N LEU A 184 -17.72 15.13 13.92
CA LEU A 184 -16.66 15.79 14.70
C LEU A 184 -15.65 14.71 15.12
N PRO A 185 -14.44 14.66 14.54
CA PRO A 185 -13.46 13.65 14.88
C PRO A 185 -13.01 13.87 16.32
N ASP A 186 -13.18 12.84 17.15
CA ASP A 186 -12.69 12.87 18.53
C ASP A 186 -11.17 12.59 18.54
N PRO A 187 -10.35 13.47 19.16
CA PRO A 187 -8.89 13.32 19.18
C PRO A 187 -8.38 12.00 19.76
N GLU A 188 -9.06 11.46 20.77
CA GLU A 188 -8.64 10.20 21.41
C GLU A 188 -8.94 9.02 20.49
N ASN A 189 -10.12 8.99 19.90
CA ASN A 189 -10.53 7.97 18.93
C ASN A 189 -9.61 7.97 17.70
N GLU A 190 -9.28 9.14 17.13
CA GLU A 190 -8.35 9.23 15.99
C GLU A 190 -6.97 8.68 16.35
N LEU A 191 -6.45 9.05 17.53
CA LEU A 191 -5.14 8.59 17.98
C LEU A 191 -5.14 7.08 18.21
N ASN A 192 -6.18 6.53 18.82
CA ASN A 192 -6.29 5.12 19.12
C ASN A 192 -6.44 4.29 17.83
N MET A 193 -7.23 4.77 16.87
CA MET A 193 -7.36 4.15 15.55
C MET A 193 -6.00 4.09 14.82
N VAL A 194 -5.27 5.21 14.74
CA VAL A 194 -3.95 5.23 14.08
C VAL A 194 -2.95 4.31 14.79
N LYS A 195 -2.98 4.22 16.13
CA LYS A 195 -2.12 3.27 16.88
C LYS A 195 -2.44 1.82 16.54
N GLN A 196 -3.72 1.44 16.54
CA GLN A 196 -4.17 0.09 16.21
C GLN A 196 -3.75 -0.28 14.79
N ILE A 197 -3.96 0.63 13.83
CA ILE A 197 -3.52 0.44 12.45
C ILE A 197 -2.01 0.22 12.39
N THR A 198 -1.23 1.06 13.07
CA THR A 198 0.25 0.99 13.05
C THR A 198 0.78 -0.30 13.69
N GLN A 199 0.08 -0.86 14.66
CA GLN A 199 0.47 -2.14 15.29
C GLN A 199 0.35 -3.31 14.32
N GLU A 200 -0.72 -3.38 13.54
CA GLU A 200 -0.88 -4.44 12.53
C GLU A 200 0.02 -4.20 11.31
N LEU A 201 0.27 -2.93 10.92
CA LEU A 201 1.26 -2.60 9.89
C LEU A 201 2.67 -3.11 10.24
N LEU A 202 3.01 -3.21 11.53
CA LEU A 202 4.29 -3.80 11.94
C LEU A 202 4.38 -5.28 11.56
N LYS A 203 3.28 -6.04 11.70
CA LYS A 203 3.25 -7.46 11.30
C LYS A 203 3.40 -7.58 9.78
N ILE A 204 2.72 -6.70 9.03
CA ILE A 204 2.85 -6.63 7.58
C ILE A 204 4.29 -6.27 7.17
N ASP A 205 4.95 -5.34 7.89
CA ASP A 205 6.37 -5.01 7.66
C ASP A 205 7.26 -6.26 7.81
N GLU A 206 6.99 -7.09 8.80
CA GLU A 206 7.73 -8.34 9.03
C GLU A 206 7.50 -9.36 7.92
N LEU A 207 6.27 -9.49 7.41
CA LEU A 207 5.97 -10.31 6.23
C LEU A 207 6.74 -9.81 5.01
N MET A 208 6.72 -8.51 4.75
CA MET A 208 7.46 -7.90 3.64
C MET A 208 8.98 -8.08 3.78
N ASN A 209 9.52 -8.02 5.00
CA ASN A 209 10.94 -8.29 5.26
C ASN A 209 11.30 -9.76 4.99
N ASN A 210 10.40 -10.71 5.26
CA ASN A 210 10.61 -12.12 4.95
C ASN A 210 10.67 -12.39 3.45
N LEU A 211 9.91 -11.64 2.64
CA LEU A 211 9.88 -11.77 1.19
C LEU A 211 11.14 -11.25 0.48
N MET A 212 11.95 -10.44 1.16
CA MET A 212 13.18 -9.84 0.60
C MET A 212 14.46 -10.59 0.98
N LYS A 213 14.33 -11.79 1.55
CA LYS A 213 15.45 -12.67 1.91
C LYS A 213 15.78 -13.62 0.77
#